data_AF-A0A382GQG2-F1
#
_entry.id   AF-A0A382GQG2-F1
#
_cell.length_a   1.000
_cell.length_b   1.000
_cell.length_c   1.000
_cell.angle_alpha   90.00
_cell.angle_beta   90.00
_cell.angle_gamma   90.00
#
_symmetry.space_group_name_H-M   'P 1'
#
loop_
_entity.id
_entity.type
_entity.pdbx_description
1 polymer ?
#
loop_
_entity_poly.entity_id
_entity_poly.type
_entity_poly.pdbx_seq_one_letter_code
_entity_poly.pdbx_strand_id
1 'polypeptide(L)' 'MTESYSHPDKFVRRHIGPAPADIPLMLETLGHDNLSDLSSSIIPDSILLSEMLDIPGPLSESEALSKLKLFATRSPRC' A
#
# COMPACT_ATOMS: atom_id res chain seq x y z
N MET A 1 16.20 9.90 23.77
CA MET A 1 14.90 10.37 23.24
C MET A 1 14.37 9.29 22.32
N THR A 2 13.65 8.32 22.88
CA THR A 2 12.93 7.28 22.14
C THR A 2 11.47 7.74 22.07
N GLU A 3 11.11 8.44 21.01
CA GLU A 3 9.72 8.79 20.74
C GLU A 3 9.01 7.57 20.13
N SER A 4 8.04 7.03 20.87
CA SER A 4 7.14 5.98 20.41
C SER A 4 6.08 6.57 19.49
N TYR A 5 6.28 6.52 18.18
CA TYR A 5 5.25 6.90 17.19
C TYR A 5 4.26 5.74 17.00
N SER A 6 3.26 5.64 17.87
CA SER A 6 2.19 4.63 17.76
C SER A 6 1.21 4.92 16.59
N HIS A 7 1.23 6.12 16.02
CA HIS A 7 0.41 6.52 14.86
C HIS A 7 1.04 7.75 14.18
N PRO A 8 1.21 7.84 12.83
CA PRO A 8 0.72 6.97 11.76
C PRO A 8 1.90 6.30 11.00
N ASP A 9 2.54 5.29 11.58
CA ASP A 9 3.65 4.57 10.94
C ASP A 9 3.16 3.53 9.88
N LYS A 10 1.84 3.47 9.62
CA LYS A 10 1.24 2.68 8.53
C LYS A 10 1.21 3.49 7.24
N PHE A 11 2.26 3.34 6.42
CA PHE A 11 2.40 4.00 5.12
C PHE A 11 1.11 3.94 4.27
N VAL A 12 0.46 2.78 4.22
CA VAL A 12 -0.78 2.55 3.45
C VAL A 12 -1.87 3.59 3.76
N ARG A 13 -2.05 3.98 5.04
CA ARG A 13 -3.11 4.92 5.43
C ARG A 13 -2.82 6.36 5.02
N ARG A 14 -1.54 6.74 4.93
CA ARG A 14 -1.09 8.04 4.42
C ARG A 14 -1.07 8.08 2.89
N HIS A 15 -0.84 6.94 2.25
CA HIS A 15 -0.70 6.82 0.81
C HIS A 15 -2.06 6.71 0.10
N ILE A 16 -3.00 5.95 0.66
CA ILE A 16 -4.35 5.81 0.12
C ILE A 16 -5.22 6.95 0.65
N GLY A 17 -5.61 7.85 -0.26
CA GLY A 17 -6.40 9.05 0.04
C GLY A 17 -7.79 8.75 0.60
N PRO A 18 -8.65 7.99 -0.13
CA PRO A 18 -10.00 7.66 0.33
C PRO A 18 -9.98 6.98 1.69
N ALA A 19 -10.81 7.46 2.62
CA ALA A 19 -10.98 6.77 3.88
C ALA A 19 -11.78 5.48 3.65
N PRO A 20 -11.63 4.46 4.51
CA PRO A 20 -12.42 3.23 4.41
C PRO A 20 -13.94 3.47 4.39
N ALA A 21 -14.41 4.56 5.01
CA ALA A 21 -15.82 4.95 5.02
C ALA A 21 -16.30 5.58 3.70
N ASP A 22 -15.40 6.10 2.86
CA ASP A 22 -15.75 6.72 1.58
C ASP A 22 -15.83 5.70 0.45
N ILE A 23 -15.12 4.56 0.58
CA ILE A 23 -15.07 3.50 -0.43
C ILE A 23 -16.47 2.97 -0.80
N PRO A 24 -17.39 2.68 0.16
CA PRO A 24 -18.74 2.20 -0.17
C PRO A 24 -19.54 3.21 -1.00
N LEU A 25 -19.44 4.51 -0.69
CA LEU A 25 -20.14 5.57 -1.41
C LEU A 25 -19.64 5.69 -2.86
N MET A 26 -18.32 5.58 -3.05
CA MET A 26 -17.71 5.58 -4.38
C MET A 26 -18.15 4.35 -5.20
N LEU A 27 -18.19 3.18 -4.58
CA LEU A 27 -18.61 1.93 -5.21
C LEU A 27 -20.09 1.95 -5.62
N GLU A 28 -20.96 2.47 -4.75
CA GLU A 28 -22.39 2.63 -5.05
C GLU A 28 -22.61 3.55 -6.27
N THR A 29 -21.85 4.64 -6.36
CA THR A 29 -21.90 5.58 -7.50
C THR A 29 -21.51 4.90 -8.81
N LEU A 30 -20.61 3.91 -8.75
CA LEU A 30 -20.17 3.13 -9.91
C LEU A 30 -21.03 1.89 -10.16
N GLY A 31 -21.97 1.56 -9.26
CA GLY A 31 -22.85 0.39 -9.37
C GLY A 31 -22.17 -0.94 -9.03
N HIS A 32 -21.15 -0.94 -8.17
CA HIS A 32 -20.41 -2.14 -7.75
C HIS A 32 -20.58 -2.42 -6.26
N ASP A 33 -20.59 -3.69 -5.87
CA ASP A 33 -20.79 -4.10 -4.47
C ASP A 33 -19.50 -4.03 -3.64
N ASN A 34 -18.34 -4.23 -4.28
CA ASN A 34 -17.03 -4.27 -3.62
C ASN A 34 -15.88 -4.01 -4.62
N LEU A 35 -14.67 -3.79 -4.09
CA LEU A 35 -13.49 -3.52 -4.92
C LEU A 35 -13.06 -4.70 -5.82
N SER A 36 -13.35 -5.94 -5.41
CA SER A 36 -13.03 -7.13 -6.22
C SER A 36 -13.96 -7.23 -7.43
N ASP A 37 -15.24 -6.90 -7.24
CA ASP A 37 -16.23 -6.85 -8.31
C ASP A 37 -15.86 -5.77 -9.35
N LEU A 38 -15.55 -4.55 -8.88
CA LEU A 38 -15.04 -3.48 -9.72
C LEU A 38 -13.78 -3.91 -10.51
N SER A 39 -12.82 -4.56 -9.86
CA SER A 39 -11.57 -4.99 -10.50
C SER A 39 -11.82 -6.04 -11.58
N SER A 40 -12.69 -7.01 -11.31
CA SER A 40 -13.04 -8.10 -12.24
C SER A 40 -13.84 -7.59 -13.46
N SER A 41 -14.61 -6.51 -13.28
CA SER A 41 -15.34 -5.87 -14.39
C SER A 41 -14.41 -5.16 -15.39
N ILE A 42 -13.23 -4.71 -14.94
CA ILE A 42 -12.30 -3.89 -15.74
C ILE A 42 -11.15 -4.74 -16.31
N ILE A 43 -10.63 -5.69 -15.52
CA ILE A 43 -9.42 -6.45 -15.85
C ILE A 43 -9.82 -7.81 -16.43
N PRO A 44 -9.44 -8.15 -17.68
CA PRO A 44 -9.68 -9.48 -18.23
C PRO A 44 -8.93 -10.56 -17.44
N ASP A 45 -9.60 -11.70 -17.20
CA ASP A 45 -9.02 -12.84 -16.48
C ASP A 45 -7.72 -13.37 -17.11
N SER A 46 -7.54 -13.20 -18.41
CA SER A 46 -6.35 -13.68 -19.15
C SER A 46 -5.05 -13.00 -18.72
N ILE A 47 -5.11 -11.82 -18.10
CA ILE A 47 -3.95 -11.05 -17.65
C ILE A 47 -3.94 -10.83 -16.14
N LEU A 48 -4.97 -11.28 -15.42
CA LEU A 48 -5.05 -11.14 -13.97
C LEU A 48 -4.07 -12.12 -13.31
N LEU A 49 -3.26 -11.62 -12.38
CA LEU A 49 -2.35 -12.46 -11.62
C LEU A 49 -3.15 -13.30 -10.60
N SER A 50 -3.13 -14.62 -10.76
CA SER A 50 -3.87 -15.54 -9.89
C SER A 50 -3.19 -15.81 -8.54
N GLU A 51 -1.92 -15.46 -8.41
CA GLU A 51 -1.09 -15.74 -7.24
C GLU A 51 -0.79 -14.47 -6.44
N MET A 52 -0.60 -14.62 -5.13
CA MET A 52 -0.14 -13.50 -4.31
C MET A 52 1.29 -13.11 -4.69
N LEU A 53 1.60 -11.83 -4.64
CA LEU A 53 2.94 -11.32 -4.89
C LEU A 53 3.92 -11.90 -3.86
N ASP A 54 4.99 -12.54 -4.36
CA ASP A 54 6.11 -13.00 -3.54
C ASP A 54 7.03 -11.82 -3.20
N ILE A 55 6.57 -10.98 -2.26
CA ILE A 55 7.29 -9.82 -1.76
C ILE A 55 7.47 -9.90 -0.25
N PRO A 56 8.58 -9.37 0.28
CA PRO A 56 8.76 -9.27 1.72
C PRO A 56 7.62 -8.46 2.35
N GLY A 57 7.29 -8.80 3.60
CA GLY A 57 6.23 -8.13 4.35
C GLY A 57 6.38 -6.61 4.38
N PRO A 58 5.26 -5.88 4.56
CA PRO A 58 5.27 -4.43 4.54
C PRO A 58 6.19 -3.89 5.63
N LEU A 59 6.98 -2.91 5.27
CA LEU A 59 7.76 -2.13 6.21
C LEU A 59 6.97 -0.92 6.65
N SER A 60 7.22 -0.48 7.87
CA SER A 60 6.78 0.83 8.29
C SER A 60 7.57 1.95 7.59
N GLU A 61 7.06 3.18 7.66
CA GLU A 61 7.74 4.32 7.04
C GLU A 61 9.12 4.55 7.69
N SER A 62 9.19 4.49 9.01
CA SER A 62 10.43 4.65 9.76
C SER A 62 11.44 3.52 9.53
N GLU A 63 10.99 2.27 9.40
CA GLU A 63 11.83 1.12 9.05
C GLU A 63 12.40 1.23 7.64
N ALA A 64 11.57 1.62 6.67
CA ALA A 64 12.00 1.82 5.28
C ALA A 64 13.08 2.90 5.18
N LEU A 65 12.89 4.04 5.85
CA LEU A 65 13.89 5.12 5.89
C LEU A 65 15.20 4.68 6.54
N SER A 66 15.13 3.90 7.63
CA SER A 66 16.31 3.38 8.32
C SER A 66 17.09 2.41 7.44
N LYS A 67 16.41 1.50 6.72
CA LYS A 67 17.04 0.59 5.76
C LYS A 67 17.69 1.35 4.60
N LEU A 68 17.02 2.36 4.04
CA LEU A 68 17.57 3.18 2.97
C LEU A 68 18.84 3.94 3.40
N LYS A 69 18.88 4.47 4.63
CA LYS A 69 20.08 5.11 5.19
C LYS A 69 21.26 4.13 5.26
N LEU A 70 21.04 2.88 5.68
CA LEU A 70 22.08 1.84 5.72
C LEU A 70 22.63 1.52 4.33
N PHE A 71 21.76 1.43 3.32
CA PHE A 71 22.21 1.23 1.94
C PHE A 71 23.00 2.43 1.42
N ALA A 72 22.57 3.65 1.73
CA ALA A 72 23.23 4.88 1.30
C ALA A 72 24.65 5.04 1.88
N THR A 73 24.92 4.50 3.07
CA THR A 73 26.27 4.49 3.66
C THR A 73 27.19 3.42 3.08
N ARG A 74 26.64 2.41 2.40
CA ARG A 74 27.41 1.26 1.88
C ARG A 74 27.94 1.47 0.47
N SER A 75 27.27 2.28 -0.35
CA SER A 75 27.74 2.60 -1.70
C SER A 75 28.54 3.91 -1.67
N PRO A 76 29.80 3.93 -2.12
CA PRO A 76 30.52 5.19 -2.26
C PRO A 76 29.76 6.07 -3.26
N ARG A 77 29.57 7.35 -2.92
CA ARG A 77 29.17 8.33 -3.92
C ARG A 77 30.31 8.42 -4.93
N CYS A 78 29.98 8.37 -6.22
CA CYS A 78 30.94 8.69 -7.28
C CYS A 78 31.53 10.09 -7.07
#